data_AF-A0A7X7VX59-F1
#
_entry.id   AF-A0A7X7VX59-F1
#
_cell.length_a   1.000
_cell.length_b   1.000
_cell.length_c   1.000
_cell.angle_alpha   90.00
_cell.angle_beta   90.00
_cell.angle_gamma   90.00
#
_symmetry.space_group_name_H-M   'P 1'
#
loop_
_entity.id
_entity.type
_entity.pdbx_description
1 polymer ?
#
loop_
_entity_poly.entity_id
_entity_poly.type
_entity_poly.pdbx_seq_one_letter_code
_entity_poly.pdbx_strand_id
1 'polypeptide(L)'
;MVKVKRKCWLMLVLSGISLVCLPNRAGAATTSGSLTADEIWSGVVDITGNVTIPSGFSLIIEPGTVIRFSDGTGLHVYGRLDVAGTSESPVTFTSSSTDPAKGVWSGVYFYDSSLDQSMV
;
A
#
# COMPACT_ATOMS: atom_id res chain seq x y z
N MET A 1 -1.10 -37.68 3.48
CA MET A 1 -1.27 -36.21 3.59
C MET A 1 0.03 -35.54 3.14
N VAL A 2 0.11 -35.00 1.92
CA VAL A 2 1.29 -34.24 1.44
C VAL A 2 0.79 -33.03 0.64
N LYS A 3 1.19 -31.84 1.09
CA LYS A 3 0.70 -30.52 0.67
C LYS A 3 1.44 -30.01 -0.57
N VAL A 4 0.75 -29.20 -1.37
CA VAL A 4 0.84 -29.10 -2.84
C VAL A 4 2.10 -28.39 -3.38
N LYS A 5 2.50 -28.88 -4.56
CA LYS A 5 3.73 -28.70 -5.34
C LYS A 5 3.95 -27.31 -5.94
N ARG A 6 5.18 -26.80 -5.81
CA ARG A 6 5.78 -25.77 -6.67
C ARG A 6 5.95 -26.33 -8.09
N LYS A 7 5.51 -25.62 -9.13
CA LYS A 7 5.71 -26.02 -10.53
C LYS A 7 6.21 -24.84 -11.37
N CYS A 8 7.54 -24.80 -11.52
CA CYS A 8 8.18 -24.21 -12.70
C CYS A 8 8.16 -25.28 -13.80
N TRP A 9 7.55 -25.00 -14.94
CA TRP A 9 7.93 -25.64 -16.19
C TRP A 9 7.55 -24.77 -17.38
N LEU A 10 8.55 -24.53 -18.25
CA LEU A 10 8.42 -23.96 -19.59
C LEU A 10 7.34 -24.70 -20.37
N MET A 11 6.45 -23.97 -21.08
CA MET A 11 6.03 -24.37 -22.42
C MET A 11 5.85 -23.14 -23.31
N LEU A 12 6.44 -23.28 -24.49
CA LEU A 12 6.52 -22.39 -25.63
C LEU A 12 5.17 -22.40 -26.35
N VAL A 13 4.50 -21.25 -26.52
CA VAL A 13 3.38 -21.11 -27.46
C VAL A 13 3.56 -19.82 -28.26
N LEU A 14 3.82 -19.98 -29.56
CA LEU A 14 3.74 -18.96 -30.60
C LEU A 14 2.27 -18.59 -30.82
N SER A 15 1.86 -17.38 -30.44
CA SER A 15 0.82 -16.58 -31.10
C SER A 15 0.62 -15.30 -30.30
N GLY A 16 1.03 -14.16 -30.86
CA GLY A 16 0.64 -12.81 -30.43
C GLY A 16 0.50 -12.61 -28.92
N ILE A 17 1.62 -12.64 -28.19
CA ILE A 17 1.68 -12.15 -26.81
C ILE A 17 1.46 -10.66 -26.90
N SER A 18 0.18 -10.25 -26.91
CA SER A 18 -0.20 -8.95 -26.37
C SER A 18 0.48 -8.88 -25.03
N LEU A 19 1.36 -7.88 -24.88
CA LEU A 19 2.12 -7.61 -23.69
C LEU A 19 1.11 -7.49 -22.55
N VAL A 20 0.84 -8.59 -21.85
CA VAL A 20 0.12 -8.55 -20.59
C VAL A 20 1.07 -7.77 -19.69
N CYS A 21 0.73 -6.51 -19.46
CA CYS A 21 1.26 -5.74 -18.36
C CYS A 21 0.79 -6.49 -17.11
N LEU A 22 1.54 -7.51 -16.70
CA LEU A 22 1.31 -8.18 -15.43
C LEU A 22 1.38 -7.06 -14.39
N PRO A 23 0.29 -6.76 -13.65
CA PRO A 23 0.38 -5.76 -12.60
C PRO A 23 1.53 -6.18 -11.70
N ASN A 24 2.48 -5.25 -11.59
CA ASN A 24 3.68 -5.36 -10.80
C ASN A 24 3.31 -5.93 -9.43
N ARG A 25 4.10 -6.88 -8.95
CA ARG A 25 3.91 -7.59 -7.69
C ARG A 25 3.31 -6.66 -6.63
N ALA A 26 2.06 -6.85 -6.26
CA ALA A 26 1.55 -6.32 -5.00
C ALA A 26 2.39 -7.01 -3.91
N GLY A 27 3.46 -6.34 -3.48
CA GLY A 27 4.20 -6.73 -2.30
C GLY A 27 3.22 -6.78 -1.13
N ALA A 28 3.42 -7.70 -0.19
CA ALA A 28 2.65 -7.66 1.04
C ALA A 28 2.82 -6.26 1.65
N ALA A 29 1.71 -5.57 1.92
CA ALA A 29 1.75 -4.21 2.46
C ALA A 29 2.61 -4.17 3.73
N THR A 30 3.55 -3.23 3.79
CA THR A 30 4.33 -2.98 5.00
C THR A 30 3.39 -2.50 6.11
N THR A 31 3.21 -3.34 7.13
CA THR A 31 2.29 -3.05 8.26
C THR A 31 2.96 -2.33 9.42
N SER A 32 4.29 -2.27 9.44
CA SER A 32 5.10 -1.54 10.43
C SER A 32 6.53 -1.35 9.92
N GLY A 33 7.20 -0.28 10.35
CA GLY A 33 8.59 0.01 9.97
C GLY A 33 8.70 0.88 8.73
N SER A 34 9.80 0.74 7.99
CA SER A 34 10.06 1.54 6.79
C SER A 34 9.86 0.72 5.52
N LEU A 35 9.31 1.35 4.48
CA LEU A 35 9.29 0.75 3.15
C LEU A 35 10.74 0.48 2.69
N THR A 36 10.95 -0.68 2.07
CA THR A 36 12.26 -1.08 1.52
C THR A 36 12.25 -1.14 -0.02
N ALA A 37 11.08 -0.97 -0.62
CA ALA A 37 10.82 -0.91 -2.04
C ALA A 37 9.55 -0.09 -2.28
N ASP A 38 9.29 0.26 -3.54
CA ASP A 38 8.00 0.81 -3.93
C ASP A 38 6.88 -0.21 -3.66
N GLU A 39 5.79 0.26 -3.07
CA GLU A 39 4.66 -0.58 -2.66
C GLU A 39 3.34 -0.08 -3.24
N ILE A 40 2.46 -1.04 -3.50
CA ILE A 40 1.07 -0.81 -3.90
C ILE A 40 0.18 -1.47 -2.87
N TRP A 41 -0.68 -0.68 -2.22
CA TRP A 41 -1.63 -1.15 -1.22
C TRP A 41 -3.04 -1.19 -1.81
N SER A 42 -3.73 -2.30 -1.55
CA SER A 42 -5.05 -2.59 -2.11
C SER A 42 -5.92 -3.34 -1.10
N GLY A 43 -7.24 -3.10 -1.10
CA GLY A 43 -8.18 -3.85 -0.26
C GLY A 43 -8.19 -3.37 1.20
N VAL A 44 -8.04 -4.27 2.17
CA VAL A 44 -7.99 -3.91 3.60
C VAL A 44 -6.56 -4.10 4.11
N VAL A 45 -5.95 -3.03 4.60
CA VAL A 45 -4.58 -3.02 5.13
C VAL A 45 -4.61 -2.68 6.61
N ASP A 46 -4.10 -3.58 7.44
CA ASP A 46 -3.96 -3.38 8.89
C ASP A 46 -2.54 -2.93 9.24
N ILE A 47 -2.43 -1.68 9.69
CA ILE A 47 -1.20 -1.07 10.15
C ILE A 47 -1.05 -1.35 11.64
N THR A 48 -0.05 -2.15 11.99
CA THR A 48 0.22 -2.61 13.35
C THR A 48 1.28 -1.78 14.07
N GLY A 49 2.00 -0.93 13.33
CA GLY A 49 3.02 -0.01 13.86
C GLY A 49 3.17 1.22 12.98
N ASN A 50 4.03 2.16 13.38
CA ASN A 50 4.33 3.32 12.54
C ASN A 50 4.92 2.86 11.21
N VAL A 51 4.34 3.33 10.11
CA VAL A 51 4.86 3.08 8.76
C VAL A 51 5.54 4.34 8.26
N THR A 52 6.75 4.19 7.73
CA THR A 52 7.53 5.28 7.16
C THR A 52 7.77 5.01 5.68
N ILE A 53 7.43 5.97 4.83
CA ILE A 53 7.78 6.00 3.42
C ILE A 53 9.07 6.82 3.32
N PRO A 54 10.26 6.21 3.15
CA PRO A 54 11.51 6.96 3.04
C PRO A 54 11.58 7.75 1.74
N SER A 55 12.44 8.77 1.71
CA SER A 55 12.77 9.48 0.47
C SER A 55 13.30 8.50 -0.58
N GLY A 56 12.82 8.63 -1.82
CA GLY A 56 13.21 7.75 -2.93
C GLY A 56 12.33 6.51 -3.10
N PHE A 57 11.40 6.25 -2.19
CA PHE A 57 10.36 5.24 -2.36
C PHE A 57 8.98 5.87 -2.56
N SER A 58 8.11 5.10 -3.20
CA SER A 58 6.74 5.47 -3.47
C SER A 58 5.75 4.45 -2.90
N LEU A 59 4.69 4.96 -2.27
CA LEU A 59 3.54 4.18 -1.86
C LEU A 59 2.34 4.60 -2.69
N ILE A 60 1.74 3.65 -3.40
CA ILE A 60 0.51 3.85 -4.17
C ILE A 60 -0.62 3.13 -3.44
N ILE A 61 -1.71 3.84 -3.15
CA ILE A 61 -2.91 3.27 -2.55
C ILE A 61 -4.00 3.22 -3.62
N GLU A 62 -4.43 2.01 -3.95
CA GLU A 62 -5.46 1.77 -4.97
C GLU A 62 -6.85 2.26 -4.52
N PRO A 63 -7.73 2.61 -5.47
CA PRO A 63 -9.11 3.02 -5.16
C PRO A 63 -9.85 1.98 -4.31
N GLY A 64 -10.69 2.44 -3.39
CA GLY A 64 -11.49 1.56 -2.52
C GLY A 64 -10.70 0.89 -1.39
N THR A 65 -9.43 1.25 -1.19
CA THR A 65 -8.60 0.69 -0.11
C THR A 65 -9.00 1.26 1.25
N VAL A 66 -9.08 0.39 2.26
CA VAL A 66 -9.32 0.73 3.67
C VAL A 66 -8.05 0.45 4.47
N ILE A 67 -7.47 1.50 5.03
CA ILE A 67 -6.26 1.44 5.85
C ILE A 67 -6.67 1.61 7.31
N ARG A 68 -6.39 0.60 8.13
CA ARG A 68 -6.78 0.53 9.54
C ARG A 68 -5.53 0.66 10.41
N PHE A 69 -5.44 1.74 11.17
CA PHE A 69 -4.32 2.01 12.06
C PHE A 69 -4.59 1.49 13.47
N SER A 70 -3.63 0.73 14.00
CA SER A 70 -3.58 0.39 15.42
C SER A 70 -3.38 1.64 16.27
N ASP A 71 -3.77 1.55 17.53
CA ASP A 71 -3.71 2.66 18.48
C ASP A 71 -2.27 3.19 18.61
N GLY A 72 -2.11 4.51 18.53
CA GLY A 72 -0.82 5.20 18.58
C GLY A 72 0.06 5.03 17.34
N THR A 73 -0.49 4.53 16.23
CA THR A 73 0.25 4.37 14.97
C THR A 73 -0.13 5.43 13.94
N GLY A 74 0.82 5.76 13.07
CA GLY A 74 0.62 6.69 11.97
C GLY A 74 1.46 6.37 10.75
N LEU A 75 1.24 7.17 9.70
CA LEU A 75 1.98 7.11 8.44
C LEU A 75 2.89 8.33 8.33
N HIS A 76 4.19 8.10 8.18
CA HIS A 76 5.20 9.14 8.02
C HIS A 76 5.69 9.16 6.58
N VAL A 77 5.47 10.26 5.88
CA VAL A 77 5.74 10.41 4.45
C VAL A 77 6.96 11.31 4.26
N TYR A 78 8.11 10.70 3.97
CA TYR A 78 9.32 11.38 3.51
C TYR A 78 9.56 11.21 2.00
N GLY A 79 8.91 10.25 1.36
CA GLY A 79 8.95 9.99 -0.07
C GLY A 79 7.69 10.42 -0.79
N ARG A 80 7.18 9.57 -1.68
CA ARG A 80 5.95 9.83 -2.46
C ARG A 80 4.80 8.99 -1.91
N LEU A 81 3.66 9.64 -1.65
CA LEU A 81 2.40 8.99 -1.33
C LEU A 81 1.37 9.35 -2.40
N ASP A 82 0.92 8.35 -3.15
CA ASP A 82 -0.10 8.48 -4.19
C ASP A 82 -1.38 7.78 -3.73
N VAL A 83 -2.45 8.55 -3.55
CA VAL A 83 -3.75 8.04 -3.09
C VAL A 83 -4.75 8.12 -4.22
N ALA A 84 -4.91 7.02 -4.96
CA ALA A 84 -5.76 6.95 -6.15
C ALA A 84 -7.25 6.73 -5.81
N GLY A 85 -7.76 7.38 -4.75
CA GLY A 85 -9.17 7.31 -4.38
C GLY A 85 -10.06 8.08 -5.35
N THR A 86 -11.24 7.52 -5.68
CA THR A 86 -12.26 8.20 -6.50
C THR A 86 -13.53 8.43 -5.70
N SER A 87 -14.47 9.23 -6.22
CA SER A 87 -15.79 9.40 -5.60
C SER A 87 -16.60 8.10 -5.54
N GLU A 88 -16.39 7.19 -6.50
CA GLU A 88 -17.04 5.87 -6.56
C GLU A 88 -16.33 4.82 -5.71
N SER A 89 -15.03 5.01 -5.44
CA SER A 89 -14.19 4.08 -4.68
C SER A 89 -13.20 4.88 -3.83
N PRO A 90 -13.68 5.50 -2.73
CA PRO A 90 -12.84 6.33 -1.89
C PRO A 90 -11.83 5.49 -1.12
N VAL A 91 -10.65 6.07 -0.88
CA VAL A 91 -9.67 5.50 0.06
C VAL A 91 -10.03 5.97 1.47
N THR A 92 -10.11 5.03 2.41
CA THR A 92 -10.51 5.32 3.80
C THR A 92 -9.37 5.04 4.76
N PHE A 93 -8.93 6.07 5.48
CA PHE A 93 -8.01 5.94 6.61
C PHE A 93 -8.83 5.94 7.91
N THR A 94 -8.71 4.88 8.71
CA THR A 94 -9.50 4.69 9.93
C THR A 94 -8.69 3.98 11.01
N SER A 95 -9.20 3.92 12.24
CA SER A 95 -8.62 3.11 13.31
C SER A 95 -9.04 1.64 13.18
N SER A 96 -8.18 0.71 13.59
CA SER A 96 -8.53 -0.71 13.77
C SER A 96 -9.25 -1.00 15.08
N SER A 97 -9.41 -0.01 15.97
CA SER A 97 -10.08 -0.16 17.26
C SER A 97 -11.59 -0.31 17.11
N THR A 98 -12.20 -1.13 17.98
CA THR A 98 -13.65 -1.34 18.03
C THR A 98 -14.42 -0.17 18.63
N ASP A 99 -13.74 0.74 19.35
CA ASP A 99 -14.29 1.99 19.90
C ASP A 99 -13.32 3.15 19.61
N PRO A 100 -13.38 3.74 18.41
CA PRO A 100 -12.41 4.75 17.99
C PRO A 100 -12.68 6.09 18.68
N ALA A 101 -11.96 6.37 19.77
CA ALA A 101 -11.87 7.72 20.30
C ALA A 101 -11.15 8.66 19.31
N LYS A 102 -11.42 9.97 19.40
CA LYS A 102 -10.69 10.96 18.60
C LYS A 102 -9.20 10.93 18.97
N GLY A 103 -8.32 10.83 17.97
CA GLY A 103 -6.88 10.80 18.16
C GLY A 103 -6.28 9.44 18.50
N VAL A 104 -7.03 8.34 18.30
CA VAL A 104 -6.52 6.97 18.54
C VAL A 104 -5.35 6.63 17.63
N TRP A 105 -5.36 7.08 16.38
CA TRP A 105 -4.23 6.95 15.46
C TRP A 105 -3.57 8.31 15.27
N SER A 106 -2.24 8.32 15.09
CA SER A 106 -1.42 9.52 15.12
C SER A 106 -1.69 10.45 13.94
N GLY A 107 -2.00 9.91 12.77
CA GLY A 107 -2.25 10.70 11.57
C GLY A 107 -1.38 10.29 10.39
N VAL A 108 -1.55 11.02 9.28
CA VAL A 108 -0.62 10.99 8.14
C VAL A 108 0.20 12.27 8.20
N TYR A 109 1.51 12.14 8.32
CA TYR A 109 2.46 13.24 8.46
C TYR A 109 3.33 13.36 7.23
N PHE A 110 3.28 14.51 6.56
CA PHE A 110 4.17 14.84 5.45
C PHE A 110 5.37 15.62 5.97
N TYR A 111 6.56 15.22 5.55
CA TYR A 111 7.83 15.86 5.92
C TYR A 111 8.41 16.64 4.73
N ASP A 112 9.41 17.49 5.00
CA ASP A 112 10.03 18.41 4.03
C ASP A 112 10.53 17.73 2.75
N SER A 113 10.95 16.45 2.85
CA SER A 113 11.41 15.67 1.69
C SER A 113 10.30 15.01 0.88
N SER A 114 9.03 15.14 1.31
CA SER A 114 7.91 14.52 0.62
C SER A 114 7.69 15.15 -0.76
N LEU A 115 7.38 14.31 -1.73
CA LEU A 115 7.08 14.75 -3.09
C LEU A 115 5.57 14.94 -3.24
N ASP A 116 5.14 16.16 -3.56
CA ASP A 116 3.76 16.44 -3.93
C ASP A 116 3.47 15.92 -5.34
N GLN A 117 2.24 15.46 -5.55
CA GLN A 117 1.77 15.20 -6.91
C GLN A 117 1.25 16.52 -7.47
N SER A 118 2.11 17.24 -8.20
CA SER A 118 1.67 18.40 -8.96
C SER A 118 0.66 17.95 -10.02
N MET A 119 -0.60 18.29 -9.81
CA MET A 119 -1.67 18.17 -10.80
C MET A 119 -1.38 19.11 -11.97
N VAL A 120 -0.94 18.54 -13.10
CA VAL A 120 -0.93 19.21 -14.42
C VAL A 120 -2.28 19.06 -15.11
#